data_AF-A0A357AG56-F1
#
_entry.id   AF-A0A357AG56-F1
#
_cell.length_a   1.000
_cell.length_b   1.000
_cell.length_c   1.000
_cell.angle_alpha   90.00
_cell.angle_beta   90.00
_cell.angle_gamma   90.00
#
_symmetry.space_group_name_H-M   'P 1'
#
loop_
_entity.id
_entity.type
_entity.pdbx_description
1 polymer ?
#
loop_
_entity_poly.entity_id
_entity_poly.type
_entity_poly.pdbx_seq_one_letter_code
_entity_poly.pdbx_strand_id
1 'polypeptide(L)'
;MTAKDFLKQYHDANLETDAKIEQIRRLHERATQTTQVITPDRVQSNGEQDKLSKIASEAVDLERELYDSLERLDQVRRQVSNAIEKIKSPTYRTLLELRYINENTWEEIAVKMHYHYRWVLELHGRALQEVEKLKTQH
;
A
#
# COMPACT_ATOMS: atom_id res chain seq x y z
N MET A 1 15.71 13.20 -2.89
CA MET A 1 14.60 12.30 -3.27
C MET A 1 14.26 12.49 -4.73
N THR A 2 14.43 11.47 -5.57
CA THR A 2 14.13 11.58 -7.01
C THR A 2 12.62 11.65 -7.27
N ALA A 3 12.19 12.04 -8.46
CA ALA A 3 10.79 11.92 -8.89
C ALA A 3 10.26 10.49 -8.78
N LYS A 4 11.09 9.50 -9.15
CA LYS A 4 10.72 8.09 -9.06
C LYS A 4 10.50 7.65 -7.61
N ASP A 5 11.41 8.02 -6.70
CA ASP A 5 11.27 7.69 -5.28
C ASP A 5 10.04 8.34 -4.68
N PHE A 6 9.76 9.60 -5.04
CA PHE A 6 8.57 10.31 -4.60
C PHE A 6 7.28 9.59 -5.03
N LEU A 7 7.15 9.24 -6.31
CA LEU A 7 5.96 8.55 -6.82
C LEU A 7 5.83 7.13 -6.23
N LYS A 8 6.94 6.46 -5.94
CA LYS A 8 6.96 5.11 -5.35
C LYS A 8 6.45 5.09 -3.90
N GLN A 9 6.47 6.21 -3.18
CA GLN A 9 5.98 6.25 -1.79
C GLN A 9 4.56 5.70 -1.65
N TYR A 10 3.69 5.90 -2.65
CA TYR A 10 2.34 5.34 -2.61
C TYR A 10 2.36 3.80 -2.59
N HIS A 11 3.16 3.19 -3.48
CA HIS A 11 3.33 1.74 -3.52
C HIS A 11 3.90 1.19 -2.22
N ASP A 12 4.91 1.85 -1.66
CA ASP A 12 5.53 1.42 -0.41
C ASP A 12 4.53 1.53 0.77
N ALA A 13 3.72 2.60 0.83
CA ALA A 13 2.66 2.75 1.83
C ALA A 13 1.51 1.75 1.65
N ASN A 14 1.19 1.39 0.41
CA ASN A 14 0.18 0.39 0.09
C ASN A 14 0.64 -0.99 0.59
N LEU A 15 1.90 -1.36 0.30
CA LEU A 15 2.50 -2.60 0.76
C LEU A 15 2.57 -2.70 2.30
N GLU A 16 2.85 -1.59 2.99
CA GLU A 16 2.81 -1.53 4.46
C GLU A 16 1.39 -1.82 4.98
N THR A 17 0.38 -1.24 4.35
CA THR A 17 -1.03 -1.43 4.70
C THR A 17 -1.44 -2.90 4.50
N ASP A 18 -1.10 -3.48 3.34
CA ASP A 18 -1.38 -4.89 3.04
C ASP A 18 -0.70 -5.85 4.02
N ALA A 19 0.54 -5.55 4.41
CA ALA A 19 1.26 -6.35 5.40
C ALA A 19 0.54 -6.34 6.77
N LYS A 20 0.03 -5.17 7.20
CA LYS A 20 -0.73 -5.06 8.46
C LYS A 20 -2.08 -5.79 8.39
N ILE A 21 -2.78 -5.71 7.27
CA ILE A 21 -4.02 -6.48 7.05
C ILE A 21 -3.74 -7.98 7.19
N GLU A 22 -2.65 -8.49 6.59
CA GLU A 22 -2.28 -9.89 6.69
C GLU A 22 -1.86 -10.29 8.11
N GLN A 23 -1.19 -9.42 8.85
CA GLN A 23 -0.86 -9.65 10.26
C GLN A 23 -2.12 -9.80 11.12
N ILE A 24 -3.11 -8.91 10.96
CA ILE A 24 -4.40 -9.01 11.65
C ILE A 24 -5.12 -10.31 11.27
N ARG A 25 -5.11 -10.67 9.98
CA ARG A 25 -5.72 -11.93 9.51
C ARG A 25 -5.12 -13.15 10.21
N ARG A 26 -3.78 -13.24 10.29
CA ARG A 26 -3.07 -14.32 10.99
C ARG A 26 -3.33 -14.32 12.49
N LEU A 27 -3.47 -13.15 13.10
CA LEU A 27 -3.79 -13.03 14.50
C LEU A 27 -5.19 -13.61 14.80
N HIS A 28 -6.18 -13.33 13.96
CA HIS A 28 -7.53 -13.91 14.07
C HIS A 28 -7.54 -15.43 13.86
N GLU A 29 -6.75 -15.95 12.93
CA GLU A 29 -6.58 -17.41 12.77
C GLU A 29 -6.02 -18.04 14.04
N ARG A 30 -5.00 -17.43 14.66
CA ARG A 30 -4.40 -17.90 15.91
C ARG A 30 -5.39 -17.83 17.08
N ALA A 31 -6.18 -16.77 17.17
CA ALA A 31 -7.21 -16.61 18.19
C ALA A 31 -8.27 -17.72 18.12
N THR A 32 -8.71 -18.03 16.89
CA THR A 32 -9.68 -19.08 16.61
C THR A 32 -9.15 -20.46 17.00
N GLN A 33 -7.92 -20.79 16.58
CA GLN A 33 -7.26 -22.05 16.97
C GLN A 33 -7.12 -22.18 18.48
N THR A 34 -6.72 -21.10 19.16
CA THR A 34 -6.57 -21.08 20.62
C THR A 34 -7.91 -21.34 21.31
N THR A 35 -8.99 -20.75 20.81
CA THR A 35 -10.35 -20.91 21.38
C THR A 35 -10.87 -22.35 21.20
N GLN A 36 -10.65 -22.96 20.04
CA GLN A 36 -11.02 -24.36 19.79
C GLN A 36 -10.33 -25.35 20.73
N VAL A 37 -9.08 -25.07 21.13
CA VAL A 37 -8.33 -25.91 22.08
C VAL A 37 -8.87 -25.80 23.52
N ILE A 38 -9.56 -24.70 23.86
CA ILE A 38 -9.97 -24.38 25.25
C ILE A 38 -11.37 -24.94 25.61
N THR A 39 -12.22 -25.36 24.66
CA THR A 39 -13.61 -25.86 24.91
C THR A 39 -13.77 -27.39 24.71
N PRO A 40 -14.70 -28.12 25.40
CA PRO A 40 -15.50 -27.79 26.60
C PRO A 40 -15.19 -28.64 27.86
N ASP A 41 -14.30 -29.65 27.82
CA ASP A 41 -14.15 -30.63 28.92
C ASP A 41 -12.90 -30.38 29.80
N ARG A 42 -12.35 -29.16 29.77
CA ARG A 42 -11.15 -28.78 30.55
C ARG A 42 -11.46 -27.61 31.47
N VAL A 43 -11.09 -27.79 32.75
CA VAL A 43 -11.11 -26.73 33.76
C VAL A 43 -10.15 -25.63 33.29
N GLN A 44 -10.69 -24.46 32.94
CA GLN A 44 -9.89 -23.32 32.47
C GLN A 44 -8.81 -22.97 33.49
N SER A 45 -7.55 -22.99 33.07
CA SER A 45 -6.43 -22.58 33.92
C SER A 45 -6.14 -21.08 33.74
N ASN A 46 -5.66 -20.38 34.77
CA ASN A 46 -5.32 -18.95 34.70
C ASN A 46 -4.39 -18.59 33.52
N GLY A 47 -3.55 -19.51 33.05
CA GLY A 47 -2.64 -19.29 31.93
C GLY A 47 -3.31 -19.25 30.55
N GLU A 48 -4.53 -19.77 30.41
CA GLU A 48 -5.29 -19.75 29.14
C GLU A 48 -6.05 -18.43 28.96
N GLN A 49 -6.60 -17.87 30.04
CA GLN A 49 -7.22 -16.54 30.02
C GLN A 49 -6.20 -15.44 29.71
N ASP A 50 -4.98 -15.54 30.25
CA ASP A 50 -3.89 -14.59 29.97
C ASP A 50 -3.47 -14.60 28.48
N LYS A 51 -3.47 -15.77 27.82
CA LYS A 51 -3.18 -15.89 26.39
C LYS A 51 -4.24 -15.20 25.53
N LEU A 52 -5.52 -15.41 25.83
CA LEU A 52 -6.61 -14.76 25.11
C LEU A 52 -6.58 -13.23 25.30
N SER A 53 -6.29 -12.77 26.52
CA SER A 53 -6.14 -11.33 26.81
C SER A 53 -4.97 -10.71 26.03
N LYS A 54 -3.82 -11.39 25.95
CA LYS A 54 -2.67 -10.93 25.15
C LYS A 54 -2.99 -10.83 23.66
N ILE A 55 -3.66 -11.83 23.11
CA ILE A 55 -4.10 -11.83 21.71
C ILE A 55 -5.05 -10.66 21.44
N ALA A 56 -5.98 -10.37 22.36
CA ALA A 56 -6.90 -9.24 22.21
C ALA A 56 -6.18 -7.89 22.27
N SER A 57 -5.19 -7.72 23.17
CA SER A 57 -4.38 -6.50 23.21
C SER A 57 -3.59 -6.29 21.92
N GLU A 58 -2.94 -7.34 21.42
CA GLU A 58 -2.19 -7.30 20.16
C GLU A 58 -3.09 -6.93 18.97
N ALA A 59 -4.35 -7.38 18.97
CA ALA A 59 -5.31 -7.03 17.94
C ALA A 59 -5.64 -5.53 17.94
N VAL A 60 -5.93 -4.97 19.12
CA VAL A 60 -6.22 -3.53 19.26
C VAL A 60 -5.03 -2.67 18.81
N ASP A 61 -3.81 -3.10 19.13
CA ASP A 61 -2.60 -2.37 18.73
C ASP A 61 -2.40 -2.43 17.20
N LEU A 62 -2.51 -3.61 16.59
CA LEU A 62 -2.40 -3.76 15.13
C LEU A 62 -3.52 -3.03 14.37
N GLU A 63 -4.75 -3.03 14.89
CA GLU A 63 -5.85 -2.27 14.30
C GLU A 63 -5.57 -0.77 14.31
N ARG A 64 -5.05 -0.23 15.42
CA ARG A 64 -4.63 1.18 15.50
C ARG A 64 -3.53 1.48 14.48
N GLU A 65 -2.51 0.64 14.41
CA GLU A 65 -1.43 0.80 13.44
C GLU A 65 -1.92 0.72 11.99
N LEU A 66 -2.95 -0.10 11.71
CA LEU A 66 -3.58 -0.17 10.39
C LEU A 66 -4.29 1.14 10.06
N TYR A 67 -5.04 1.73 11.00
CA TYR A 67 -5.67 3.03 10.80
C TYR A 67 -4.64 4.11 10.46
N ASP A 68 -3.52 4.17 11.19
CA ASP A 68 -2.44 5.11 10.92
C ASP A 68 -1.81 4.90 9.52
N SER A 69 -1.66 3.63 9.10
CA SER A 69 -1.17 3.30 7.75
C SER A 69 -2.16 3.70 6.66
N LEU A 70 -3.46 3.50 6.87
CA LEU A 70 -4.51 3.92 5.93
C LEU A 70 -4.55 5.45 5.77
N GLU A 71 -4.40 6.20 6.88
CA GLU A 71 -4.32 7.65 6.83
C GLU A 71 -3.10 8.12 6.05
N ARG A 72 -1.93 7.52 6.33
CA ARG A 72 -0.69 7.79 5.59
C ARG A 72 -0.85 7.46 4.10
N LEU A 73 -1.47 6.32 3.78
CA LEU A 73 -1.72 5.90 2.41
C LEU A 73 -2.58 6.92 1.66
N ASP A 74 -3.71 7.39 2.25
CA ASP A 74 -4.54 8.41 1.61
C ASP A 74 -3.80 9.75 1.45
N GLN A 75 -3.01 10.15 2.46
CA GLN A 75 -2.19 11.35 2.38
C GLN A 75 -1.19 11.28 1.21
N VAL A 76 -0.41 10.18 1.13
CA VAL A 76 0.58 9.99 0.08
C VAL A 76 -0.08 9.87 -1.29
N ARG A 77 -1.21 9.16 -1.38
CA ARG A 77 -2.02 9.06 -2.60
C ARG A 77 -2.38 10.44 -3.12
N ARG A 78 -2.93 11.32 -2.27
CA ARG A 78 -3.28 12.70 -2.65
C ARG A 78 -2.06 13.49 -3.11
N GLN A 79 -0.93 13.39 -2.41
CA GLN A 79 0.30 14.08 -2.81
C GLN A 79 0.78 13.64 -4.19
N VAL A 80 0.81 12.33 -4.44
CA VAL A 80 1.24 11.74 -5.71
C VAL A 80 0.25 12.12 -6.83
N SER A 81 -1.06 11.95 -6.63
CA SER A 81 -2.09 12.33 -7.60
C SER A 81 -2.01 13.81 -7.96
N ASN A 82 -1.93 14.70 -6.97
CA ASN A 82 -1.83 16.14 -7.21
C ASN A 82 -0.57 16.52 -7.99
N ALA A 83 0.55 15.85 -7.75
CA ALA A 83 1.78 16.08 -8.50
C ALA A 83 1.65 15.63 -9.97
N ILE A 84 1.00 14.48 -10.20
CA ILE A 84 0.73 13.99 -11.55
C ILE A 84 -0.23 14.93 -12.29
N GLU A 85 -1.31 15.39 -11.64
CA GLU A 85 -2.31 16.27 -12.24
C GLU A 85 -1.74 17.58 -12.80
N LYS A 86 -0.67 18.10 -12.18
CA LYS A 86 0.05 19.31 -12.61
C LYS A 86 0.83 19.15 -13.92
N ILE A 87 1.05 17.92 -14.39
CA ILE A 87 1.77 17.65 -15.64
C ILE A 87 0.87 18.03 -16.83
N LYS A 88 1.39 18.85 -17.74
CA LYS A 88 0.63 19.33 -18.90
C LYS A 88 0.22 18.23 -19.87
N SER A 89 1.09 17.24 -20.10
CA SER A 89 0.86 16.16 -21.05
C SER A 89 -0.15 15.15 -20.50
N PRO A 90 -1.33 14.96 -21.12
CA PRO A 90 -2.30 13.96 -20.67
C PRO A 90 -1.74 12.54 -20.78
N THR A 91 -0.93 12.25 -21.81
CA THR A 91 -0.28 10.95 -21.99
C THR A 91 0.66 10.61 -20.83
N TYR A 92 1.42 11.60 -20.32
CA TYR A 92 2.30 11.39 -19.17
C TYR A 92 1.51 11.18 -17.88
N ARG A 93 0.42 11.92 -17.69
CA ARG A 93 -0.47 11.72 -16.54
C ARG A 93 -1.04 10.31 -16.51
N THR A 94 -1.65 9.86 -17.61
CA THR A 94 -2.21 8.51 -17.73
C THR A 94 -1.14 7.45 -17.47
N LEU A 95 0.06 7.59 -18.06
CA LEU A 95 1.13 6.63 -17.86
C LEU A 95 1.57 6.53 -16.38
N LEU A 96 1.72 7.68 -15.70
CA LEU A 96 2.14 7.71 -14.31
C LEU A 96 1.04 7.23 -13.35
N GLU A 97 -0.22 7.56 -13.61
CA GLU A 97 -1.37 7.04 -12.83
C GLU A 97 -1.45 5.52 -12.96
N LEU A 98 -1.39 4.98 -14.19
CA LEU A 98 -1.41 3.54 -14.39
C LEU A 98 -0.25 2.85 -13.68
N ARG A 99 0.95 3.46 -13.71
CA ARG A 99 2.14 2.85 -13.11
C ARG A 99 2.16 2.92 -11.59
N TYR A 100 1.85 4.07 -11.02
CA TYR A 100 2.13 4.36 -9.61
C TYR A 100 0.89 4.35 -8.73
N ILE A 101 -0.30 4.60 -9.27
CA ILE A 101 -1.56 4.57 -8.49
C ILE A 101 -2.30 3.25 -8.72
N ASN A 102 -2.39 2.80 -9.97
CA ASN A 102 -3.08 1.56 -10.32
C ASN A 102 -2.14 0.33 -10.32
N GLU A 103 -0.86 0.54 -9.98
CA GLU A 103 0.17 -0.49 -9.82
C GLU A 103 0.33 -1.43 -11.03
N ASN A 104 -0.02 -0.97 -12.23
CA ASN A 104 0.06 -1.80 -13.43
C ASN A 104 1.50 -2.12 -13.82
N THR A 105 1.67 -3.32 -14.38
CA THR A 105 2.94 -3.72 -15.00
C THR A 105 3.18 -2.92 -16.28
N TRP A 106 4.42 -2.88 -16.75
CA TRP A 106 4.76 -2.16 -17.99
C TRP A 106 4.06 -2.78 -19.21
N GLU A 107 3.87 -4.10 -19.19
CA GLU A 107 3.15 -4.88 -20.18
C GLU A 107 1.66 -4.50 -20.20
N GLU A 108 1.01 -4.42 -19.05
CA GLU A 108 -0.38 -3.98 -18.94
C GLU A 108 -0.56 -2.55 -19.42
N ILE A 109 0.37 -1.65 -19.07
CA ILE A 109 0.34 -0.25 -19.52
C ILE A 109 0.48 -0.18 -21.04
N ALA A 110 1.41 -0.95 -21.61
CA ALA A 110 1.60 -1.03 -23.06
C ALA A 110 0.32 -1.45 -23.78
N VAL A 111 -0.37 -2.46 -23.26
CA VAL A 111 -1.67 -2.90 -23.80
C VAL A 111 -2.73 -1.80 -23.65
N LYS A 112 -2.90 -1.21 -22.45
CA LYS A 112 -3.92 -0.19 -22.16
C LYS A 112 -3.73 1.10 -22.97
N MET A 113 -2.48 1.51 -23.19
CA MET A 113 -2.15 2.74 -23.93
C MET A 113 -1.96 2.49 -25.43
N HIS A 114 -2.10 1.24 -25.90
CA HIS A 114 -1.86 0.83 -27.28
C HIS A 114 -0.46 1.24 -27.79
N TYR A 115 0.55 1.08 -26.93
CA TYR A 115 1.94 1.38 -27.23
C TYR A 115 2.81 0.12 -27.18
N HIS A 116 3.92 0.14 -27.92
CA HIS A 116 4.95 -0.87 -27.76
C HIS A 116 5.64 -0.71 -26.40
N TYR A 117 5.98 -1.83 -25.77
CA TYR A 117 6.63 -1.90 -24.45
C TYR A 117 7.83 -0.94 -24.31
N ARG A 118 8.74 -0.95 -25.30
CA ARG A 118 9.92 -0.06 -25.29
C ARG A 118 9.54 1.42 -25.30
N TRP A 119 8.47 1.79 -25.99
CA TRP A 119 8.01 3.16 -26.05
C TRP A 119 7.41 3.61 -24.71
N VAL A 120 6.71 2.72 -23.99
CA VAL A 120 6.21 3.01 -22.63
C VAL A 120 7.37 3.34 -21.69
N LEU A 121 8.47 2.57 -21.72
CA LEU A 121 9.63 2.84 -20.87
C LEU A 121 10.32 4.18 -21.20
N GLU A 122 10.43 4.51 -22.49
CA GLU A 122 10.96 5.80 -22.94
C GLU A 122 10.05 6.98 -22.50
N LEU A 123 8.74 6.84 -22.72
CA LEU A 123 7.75 7.83 -22.27
C LEU A 123 7.76 8.00 -20.75
N HIS A 124 7.95 6.91 -20.00
CA HIS A 124 8.08 6.94 -18.55
C HIS A 124 9.28 7.78 -18.11
N GLY A 125 10.45 7.59 -18.72
CA GLY A 125 11.64 8.40 -18.43
C GLY A 125 11.39 9.89 -18.65
N ARG A 126 10.71 10.24 -19.75
CA ARG A 126 10.33 11.64 -20.06
C ARG A 126 9.29 12.19 -19.08
N ALA A 127 8.30 11.38 -18.70
CA ALA A 127 7.29 11.76 -17.73
C ALA A 127 7.91 12.06 -16.35
N LEU A 128 8.90 11.26 -15.93
CA LEU A 128 9.63 11.51 -14.68
C LEU A 128 10.41 12.83 -14.69
N GLN A 129 10.98 13.22 -15.84
CA GLN A 129 11.67 14.51 -15.96
C GLN A 129 10.70 15.69 -15.77
N GLU A 130 9.46 15.59 -16.25
CA GLU A 130 8.44 16.62 -16.02
C GLU A 130 8.08 16.74 -14.53
N VAL A 131 7.97 15.62 -13.82
CA VAL A 131 7.76 15.63 -12.36
C VAL A 131 8.93 16.28 -11.64
N GLU A 132 10.17 15.99 -12.04
CA GLU A 132 11.35 16.59 -11.42
C GLU A 132 11.36 18.12 -11.60
N LYS A 133 11.05 18.61 -12.81
CA LYS A 133 10.93 20.05 -13.09
C LYS A 133 9.91 20.73 -12.18
N LEU A 134 8.74 20.12 -11.99
CA LEU A 134 7.69 20.66 -11.12
C LEU A 134 8.11 20.69 -9.64
N LYS A 135 8.96 19.76 -9.20
CA LYS A 135 9.50 19.72 -7.84
C LYS A 135 10.58 20.77 -7.60
N THR A 136 11.35 21.16 -8.62
CA THR A 136 12.41 22.19 -8.48
C THR A 136 11.88 23.63 -8.55
N GLN A 137 10.63 23.83 -8.98
CA GLN A 137 10.00 25.15 -9.14
C GLN A 137 9.32 25.68 -7.86
N HIS A 138 9.43 24.96 -6.75
CA HIS A 138 8.89 25.29 -5.44
C HIS A 138 9.97 25.16 -4.37
#